data_AF-A0A9R1W586-F1
#
_entry.id   AF-A0A9R1W586-F1
#
_cell.length_a   1.000
_cell.length_b   1.000
_cell.length_c   1.000
_cell.angle_alpha   90.00
_cell.angle_beta   90.00
_cell.angle_gamma   90.00
#
_symmetry.space_group_name_H-M   'P 1'
#
loop_
_entity.id
_entity.type
_entity.pdbx_description
1 polymer ?
#
loop_
_entity_poly.entity_id
_entity_poly.type
_entity_poly.pdbx_seq_one_letter_code
_entity_poly.pdbx_strand_id
1 'polypeptide(L)'
;MNLVGKKLASFTSTVQAAMKDALVCILTPRRSIDILRNVHVSKEQRKPYVVVFVGVNRVGKSINLAKVAYWLQQHDINVMMAACDTFHSGAVEQLRTHARRLQIPSYI
;
A
#
# COMPACT_ATOMS: atom_id res chain seq x y z
N MET A 1 -6.18 -11.58 24.87
CA MET A 1 -6.42 -11.93 26.30
C MET A 1 -6.50 -13.45 26.42
N ASN A 2 -5.84 -14.08 27.40
CA ASN A 2 -6.02 -15.53 27.62
C ASN A 2 -7.37 -15.79 28.31
N LEU A 3 -8.19 -16.68 27.73
CA LEU A 3 -9.52 -17.05 28.21
C LEU A 3 -9.53 -18.40 28.95
N VAL A 4 -8.45 -19.18 28.88
CA VAL A 4 -8.35 -20.49 29.55
C VAL A 4 -8.48 -20.31 31.06
N GLY A 5 -9.42 -21.04 31.68
CA GLY A 5 -9.65 -21.04 33.13
C GLY A 5 -10.50 -19.89 33.69
N LYS A 6 -11.04 -19.00 32.84
CA LYS A 6 -11.89 -17.89 33.31
C LYS A 6 -13.36 -18.31 33.40
N LYS A 7 -14.02 -17.97 34.51
CA LYS A 7 -15.50 -18.04 34.63
C LYS A 7 -16.12 -16.92 33.81
N LEU A 8 -17.05 -17.27 32.93
CA LEU A 8 -17.68 -16.34 31.99
C LEU A 8 -19.18 -16.20 32.31
N ALA A 9 -19.69 -14.97 32.29
CA ALA A 9 -21.12 -14.68 32.46
C ALA A 9 -21.95 -15.06 31.22
N SER A 10 -21.37 -14.92 30.02
CA SER A 10 -21.91 -15.42 28.75
C SER A 10 -20.75 -15.85 27.85
N PHE A 11 -20.75 -17.12 27.44
CA PHE A 11 -19.67 -17.72 26.65
C PHE A 11 -19.53 -17.03 25.28
N THR A 12 -20.64 -16.92 24.56
CA THR A 12 -20.66 -16.44 23.16
C THR A 12 -20.17 -15.00 23.04
N SER A 13 -20.69 -14.08 23.86
CA SER A 13 -20.29 -12.67 23.79
C SER A 13 -18.84 -12.45 24.23
N THR A 14 -18.38 -13.19 25.25
CA THR A 14 -17.00 -13.06 25.73
C THR A 14 -16.00 -13.60 24.71
N VAL A 15 -16.29 -14.73 24.07
CA VAL A 15 -15.43 -15.30 23.02
C VAL A 15 -15.44 -14.38 21.78
N GLN A 16 -16.59 -13.87 21.36
CA GLN A 16 -16.69 -12.95 20.23
C GLN A 16 -15.89 -11.66 20.47
N ALA A 17 -15.99 -11.08 21.67
CA ALA A 17 -15.23 -9.89 22.04
C ALA A 17 -13.72 -10.17 22.04
N ALA A 18 -13.28 -11.26 22.67
CA ALA A 18 -11.86 -11.62 22.70
C ALA A 18 -11.29 -11.93 21.31
N MET A 19 -12.09 -12.55 20.42
CA MET A 19 -11.70 -12.80 19.03
C MET A 19 -11.58 -11.49 18.25
N LYS A 20 -12.53 -10.55 18.43
CA LYS A 20 -12.46 -9.22 17.83
C LYS A 20 -11.20 -8.48 18.28
N ASP A 21 -10.89 -8.49 19.57
CA ASP A 21 -9.70 -7.85 20.11
C ASP A 21 -8.41 -8.46 19.56
N ALA A 22 -8.37 -9.80 19.43
CA ALA A 22 -7.23 -10.48 18.83
C ALA A 22 -7.05 -10.10 17.34
N LEU A 23 -8.13 -10.07 16.57
CA LEU A 23 -8.10 -9.65 15.17
C LEU A 23 -7.65 -8.19 15.02
N VAL A 24 -8.17 -7.28 15.84
CA VAL A 24 -7.74 -5.88 15.85
C VAL A 24 -6.26 -5.79 16.20
N CYS A 25 -5.79 -6.53 17.20
CA CYS A 25 -4.39 -6.55 17.59
C CYS A 25 -3.48 -7.08 16.46
N ILE A 26 -3.91 -8.07 15.69
CA ILE A 26 -3.13 -8.66 14.59
C ILE A 26 -3.14 -7.75 13.36
N LEU A 27 -4.30 -7.19 13.03
CA LEU A 27 -4.49 -6.37 11.83
C LEU A 27 -4.04 -4.91 12.02
N THR A 28 -3.84 -4.45 13.26
CA THR A 28 -3.33 -3.11 13.54
C THR A 28 -1.81 -3.15 13.68
N PRO A 29 -1.05 -2.71 12.67
CA PRO A 29 0.40 -2.70 12.75
C PRO A 29 0.89 -1.72 13.84
N ARG A 30 1.97 -2.07 14.52
CA ARG A 30 2.61 -1.20 15.54
C ARG A 30 3.25 0.06 14.95
N ARG A 31 3.50 0.08 13.64
CA ARG A 31 4.05 1.23 12.91
C ARG A 31 3.01 1.71 11.92
N SER A 32 2.62 2.97 12.03
CA SER A 32 1.85 3.66 10.99
C SER A 32 2.79 4.10 9.88
N ILE A 33 2.43 3.83 8.63
CA ILE A 33 3.13 4.35 7.46
C ILE A 33 2.39 5.59 6.99
N ASP A 34 3.02 6.76 7.14
CA ASP A 34 2.52 8.01 6.58
C ASP A 34 3.33 8.37 5.34
N ILE A 35 2.78 8.01 4.18
CA ILE A 35 3.44 8.22 2.89
C ILE A 35 3.61 9.71 2.59
N LEU A 36 2.60 10.53 2.88
CA LEU A 36 2.64 11.96 2.56
C LEU A 36 3.73 12.67 3.37
N ARG A 37 3.81 12.38 4.67
CA ARG A 37 4.88 12.89 5.52
C ARG A 37 6.26 12.44 5.02
N ASN A 38 6.42 11.16 4.68
CA ASN A 38 7.71 10.63 4.21
C ASN A 38 8.16 11.25 2.88
N VAL A 39 7.21 11.52 1.97
CA VAL A 39 7.46 12.26 0.73
C VAL A 39 7.95 13.68 1.05
N HIS A 40 7.30 14.37 1.98
CA HIS A 40 7.70 15.73 2.37
C HIS A 40 9.12 15.78 2.94
N VAL A 41 9.44 14.87 3.87
CA VAL A 41 10.79 14.77 4.46
C VAL A 41 11.85 14.50 3.38
N SER A 42 11.54 13.64 2.41
CA SER A 42 12.47 13.36 1.30
C SER A 42 12.68 14.59 0.41
N LYS A 43 11.61 15.36 0.17
CA LYS A 43 11.66 16.62 -0.59
C LYS A 43 12.51 17.68 0.10
N GLU A 44 12.43 17.82 1.42
CA GLU A 44 13.29 18.73 2.21
C GLU A 44 14.78 18.36 2.06
N GLN A 45 15.08 17.06 1.99
CA GLN A 45 16.43 16.55 1.75
C GLN A 45 16.86 16.64 0.27
N ARG A 46 16.03 17.23 -0.61
CA ARG A 46 16.24 17.31 -2.06
C ARG A 46 16.45 15.93 -2.71
N LYS A 47 15.75 14.91 -2.21
CA LYS A 47 15.79 13.52 -2.72
C LYS A 47 14.40 13.05 -3.16
N PRO A 48 14.30 12.21 -4.20
CA PRO A 48 13.03 11.58 -4.53
C PRO A 48 12.64 10.57 -3.45
N TYR A 49 11.34 10.47 -3.17
CA TYR A 49 10.79 9.36 -2.40
C TYR A 49 10.44 8.20 -3.35
N VAL A 50 11.05 7.04 -3.13
CA VAL A 50 10.95 5.89 -4.04
C VAL A 50 10.08 4.80 -3.42
N VAL A 51 9.05 4.37 -4.14
CA VAL A 51 8.17 3.26 -3.76
C VAL A 51 8.31 2.14 -4.79
N VAL A 52 8.56 0.92 -4.33
CA VAL A 52 8.68 -0.26 -5.20
C VAL A 52 7.50 -1.19 -4.95
N PHE A 53 6.81 -1.57 -6.01
CA PHE A 53 5.69 -2.51 -5.96
C PHE A 53 6.18 -3.92 -6.28
N VAL A 54 6.28 -4.75 -5.25
CA VAL A 54 6.74 -6.14 -5.34
C VAL A 54 5.62 -7.11 -4.98
N GLY A 55 5.72 -8.35 -5.47
CA GLY A 55 4.75 -9.41 -5.19
C GLY A 55 4.68 -10.45 -6.30
N VAL A 56 3.93 -11.52 -6.07
CA VAL A 56 3.79 -12.65 -7.01
C VAL A 56 3.00 -12.26 -8.27
N ASN A 57 2.97 -13.14 -9.26
CA ASN A 57 2.34 -12.87 -10.55
C ASN A 57 0.82 -12.63 -10.40
N ARG A 58 0.29 -11.67 -11.17
CA ARG A 58 -1.15 -11.34 -11.30
C ARG A 58 -1.87 -10.86 -10.02
N VAL A 59 -1.16 -10.39 -8.98
CA VAL A 59 -1.79 -9.77 -7.78
C VAL A 59 -2.22 -8.30 -7.97
N GLY A 60 -2.13 -7.78 -9.20
CA GLY A 60 -2.55 -6.41 -9.51
C GLY A 60 -1.51 -5.31 -9.19
N LYS A 61 -0.21 -5.62 -9.23
CA LYS A 61 0.87 -4.66 -8.95
C LYS A 61 0.78 -3.38 -9.81
N SER A 62 0.73 -3.53 -11.14
CA SER A 62 0.69 -2.38 -12.08
C SER A 62 -0.56 -1.52 -11.92
N ILE A 63 -1.71 -2.15 -11.65
CA ILE A 63 -2.99 -1.45 -11.46
C ILE A 63 -2.96 -0.67 -10.14
N ASN A 64 -2.50 -1.28 -9.05
CA ASN A 64 -2.42 -0.60 -7.76
C ASN A 64 -1.34 0.50 -7.76
N LEU A 65 -0.22 0.31 -8.47
CA LEU A 65 0.76 1.36 -8.71
C LEU A 65 0.11 2.59 -9.37
N ALA A 66 -0.69 2.39 -10.42
CA ALA A 66 -1.40 3.49 -11.08
C ALA A 66 -2.40 4.19 -10.14
N LYS A 67 -3.13 3.43 -9.31
CA LYS A 67 -4.05 4.00 -8.30
C LYS A 67 -3.30 4.83 -7.25
N VAL A 68 -2.17 4.34 -6.75
CA VAL A 68 -1.34 5.07 -5.78
C VAL A 68 -0.75 6.33 -6.42
N ALA A 69 -0.29 6.25 -7.66
CA ALA A 69 0.21 7.42 -8.39
C ALA A 69 -0.89 8.49 -8.58
N TYR A 70 -2.10 8.08 -8.95
CA TYR A 70 -3.25 8.98 -9.04
C TYR A 70 -3.56 9.62 -7.68
N TRP A 71 -3.60 8.82 -6.61
CA TRP A 71 -3.84 9.32 -5.26
C TRP A 71 -2.77 10.34 -4.83
N LEU A 72 -1.49 10.08 -5.08
CA LEU A 72 -0.41 11.04 -4.80
C LEU A 72 -0.58 12.34 -5.60
N GLN A 73 -0.98 12.26 -6.87
CA GLN A 73 -1.31 13.44 -7.69
C GLN A 73 -2.45 14.27 -7.08
N GLN A 74 -3.47 13.62 -6.50
CA GLN A 74 -4.57 14.32 -5.81
C GLN A 74 -4.12 15.04 -4.53
N HIS A 75 -2.93 14.75 -4.02
CA HIS A 75 -2.29 15.43 -2.89
C HIS A 75 -1.16 16.37 -3.34
N ASP A 76 -1.21 16.87 -4.58
CA ASP A 76 -0.24 17.81 -5.17
C ASP A 76 1.22 17.31 -5.16
N ILE A 77 1.42 15.98 -5.17
CA ILE A 77 2.73 15.36 -5.26
C ILE A 77 3.06 15.09 -6.73
N ASN A 78 4.22 15.58 -7.16
CA ASN A 78 4.78 15.24 -8.47
C ASN A 78 5.27 13.79 -8.47
N VAL A 79 4.72 12.99 -9.38
CA VAL A 79 5.01 11.56 -9.51
C VAL A 79 5.71 11.29 -10.84
N MET A 80 6.61 10.30 -10.87
CA MET A 80 7.15 9.68 -12.07
C MET A 80 6.99 8.17 -11.92
N MET A 81 6.59 7.48 -12.99
CA MET A 81 6.55 6.01 -13.03
C MET A 81 7.81 5.46 -13.68
N ALA A 82 8.33 4.33 -13.19
CA ALA A 82 9.45 3.64 -13.82
C ALA A 82 9.05 2.20 -14.16
N ALA A 83 9.28 1.76 -15.39
CA ALA A 83 9.06 0.39 -15.81
C ALA A 83 10.25 -0.47 -15.38
N CYS A 84 10.02 -1.40 -14.46
CA CYS A 84 11.05 -2.34 -14.02
C CYS A 84 10.65 -3.81 -14.27
N ASP A 85 9.47 -4.06 -14.83
CA ASP A 85 9.04 -5.40 -15.25
C ASP A 85 9.44 -5.63 -16.72
N THR A 86 10.60 -6.24 -16.91
CA THR A 86 11.19 -6.53 -18.23
C THR A 86 10.93 -7.95 -18.72
N PHE A 87 10.30 -8.79 -17.90
CA PHE A 87 10.05 -10.20 -18.22
C PHE A 87 8.66 -10.44 -18.81
N HIS A 88 7.64 -9.72 -18.34
CA HIS A 88 6.28 -9.93 -18.81
C HIS A 88 5.99 -9.11 -20.08
N SER A 89 5.66 -9.80 -21.17
CA SER A 89 5.26 -9.16 -22.42
C SER A 89 4.06 -8.23 -22.19
N GLY A 90 4.21 -6.97 -22.57
CA GLY A 90 3.16 -5.95 -22.41
C GLY A 90 3.14 -5.21 -21.06
N ALA A 91 3.98 -5.56 -20.08
CA ALA A 91 4.03 -4.83 -18.80
C ALA A 91 4.45 -3.36 -18.98
N VAL A 92 5.45 -3.11 -19.84
CA VAL A 92 5.89 -1.76 -20.23
C VAL A 92 4.75 -0.97 -20.88
N GLU A 93 4.00 -1.60 -21.81
CA GLU A 93 2.90 -0.93 -22.51
C GLU A 93 1.71 -0.64 -21.59
N GLN A 94 1.44 -1.53 -20.64
CA GLN A 94 0.46 -1.31 -19.60
C GLN A 94 0.83 -0.10 -18.73
N LEU A 95 2.10 0.00 -18.30
CA LEU A 95 2.58 1.14 -17.54
C LEU A 95 2.49 2.44 -18.35
N ARG A 96 2.94 2.43 -19.62
CA ARG A 96 2.80 3.57 -20.55
C ARG A 96 1.35 4.05 -20.66
N THR A 97 0.41 3.11 -20.79
CA THR A 97 -1.02 3.43 -20.89
C THR A 97 -1.52 4.12 -19.62
N HIS A 98 -1.14 3.62 -18.43
CA HIS A 98 -1.50 4.26 -17.17
C HIS A 98 -0.87 5.65 -17.02
N ALA A 99 0.44 5.77 -17.29
CA ALA A 99 1.16 7.03 -17.23
C ALA A 99 0.54 8.08 -18.16
N ARG A 100 0.20 7.70 -19.40
CA ARG A 100 -0.47 8.59 -20.36
C ARG A 100 -1.85 9.05 -19.86
N ARG A 101 -2.66 8.13 -19.33
CA ARG A 101 -4.00 8.46 -18.80
C ARG A 101 -3.95 9.38 -17.59
N LEU A 102 -2.92 9.27 -16.77
CA LEU A 102 -2.70 10.12 -15.59
C LEU A 102 -1.87 11.38 -15.91
N GLN A 103 -1.40 11.53 -17.15
CA GLN A 103 -0.50 12.61 -17.56
C GLN A 103 0.76 12.69 -16.69
N ILE A 104 1.29 11.53 -16.31
CA ILE A 104 2.50 11.37 -15.47
C ILE A 104 3.69 10.98 -16.36
N PRO A 105 4.89 11.54 -16.17
CA PRO A 105 6.10 11.07 -16.84
C PRO A 105 6.39 9.60 -16.52
N SER A 106 6.79 8.82 -17.54
CA SER A 106 7.23 7.45 -17.37
C SER A 106 8.64 7.24 -17.91
N TYR A 107 9.50 6.59 -17.11
CA TYR A 107 10.79 6.05 -17.52
C TYR A 107 10.66 4.56 -17.84
N ILE A 108 11.37 4.07 -18.86
CA ILE A 108 11.21 2.72 -19.42
C ILE A 108 12.56 2.08 -19.60
#